data_AF-A0A7S2NBT0-F1
#
_entry.id   AF-A0A7S2NBT0-F1
#
_cell.length_a   1.000
_cell.length_b   1.000
_cell.length_c   1.000
_cell.angle_alpha   90.00
_cell.angle_beta   90.00
_cell.angle_gamma   90.00
#
_symmetry.space_group_name_H-M   'P 1'
#
loop_
_entity.id
_entity.type
_entity.pdbx_description
1 polymer ?
#
loop_
_entity_poly.entity_id
_entity_poly.type
_entity_poly.pdbx_seq_one_letter_code
_entity_poly.pdbx_strand_id
1 'polypeptide(L)'
;TDSGSGVDALGLSEAHGTGTALGDPIEVGSFALAVLRERHVGMGPLALSGMKASIGHAEAAAGLTGLVKLAVGLRASEAAPNAQLRLLNPRVGGALQGVKGQCALPTHASRLADLPSLAGGVSSFGYSGTIAHAVLVCGAGGEGGDETMPLFTPLMYRRRSFVWSLHPMAQRGLHLSDGAHVFRAAAAGALHALVADHIVQGRVIFPGAGYLEMARAAAKDEASLGGVFFVRPLAMEDGGLVVECEVRAEEQFEVRSVENGSAVPDGATVHCTGRLYPVHAPWVPYQHAITRVFSCTSAADVCALYDSFDAAGLQYGPGYRRLVQAWGGVSATAMARLRARADLQGTQVHPSDLDDAQCVGALALAGGALGETGLPFAVDSAVLQGALGELWAEVAQQGGQAASVRLATHVGRAQAQLDGFRSRVLRAEAPSQRHLYVTEWRTLEVWAQGEASAMLLLDDGGAPLANPDRVSRRAGHEAPAVNCGEWTGAVVAVAAVVRASVPLAALEEVLCVVQAQAAMAASPRSVWLLAERVQVGRQPGLAGSWGLARSARVEEMSLPLCCMDATAVAAMARGPLVVEPETMLAQHIHCV
;
A
#
# COMPACT_ATOMS: atom_id res chain seq x y z
N THR A 1 18.23 -0.83 -36.53
CA THR A 1 18.04 -1.03 -35.08
C THR A 1 19.08 -2.03 -34.60
N ASP A 2 19.36 -2.10 -33.29
CA ASP A 2 20.27 -3.11 -32.72
C ASP A 2 19.80 -4.56 -32.99
N SER A 3 18.52 -4.75 -33.34
CA SER A 3 17.94 -6.04 -33.77
C SER A 3 18.27 -6.44 -35.21
N GLY A 4 18.94 -5.60 -36.01
CA GLY A 4 19.25 -5.87 -37.42
C GLY A 4 18.05 -5.82 -38.38
N SER A 5 16.82 -5.65 -37.90
CA SER A 5 15.61 -5.52 -38.72
C SER A 5 15.41 -4.07 -39.20
N GLY A 6 15.11 -3.88 -40.49
CA GLY A 6 14.71 -2.58 -41.02
C GLY A 6 13.32 -2.17 -40.53
N VAL A 7 13.03 -0.86 -40.50
CA VAL A 7 11.71 -0.32 -40.12
C VAL A 7 10.57 -0.83 -41.00
N ASP A 8 10.87 -1.25 -42.23
CA ASP A 8 9.91 -1.84 -43.16
C ASP A 8 9.37 -3.20 -42.71
N ALA A 9 10.15 -3.94 -41.90
CA ALA A 9 9.73 -5.22 -41.34
C ALA A 9 8.66 -5.08 -40.25
N LEU A 10 8.45 -3.88 -39.70
CA LEU A 10 7.47 -3.64 -38.64
C LEU A 10 6.05 -3.65 -39.20
N GLY A 11 5.29 -4.70 -38.88
CA GLY A 11 3.88 -4.83 -39.23
C GLY A 11 2.91 -4.49 -38.09
N LEU A 12 3.36 -4.65 -36.84
CA LEU A 12 2.55 -4.46 -35.63
C LEU A 12 3.36 -3.72 -34.57
N SER A 13 2.78 -2.70 -33.93
CA SER A 13 3.38 -2.04 -32.78
C SER A 13 2.38 -1.95 -31.64
N GLU A 14 2.85 -2.32 -30.46
CA GLU A 14 2.12 -2.23 -29.22
C GLU A 14 2.61 -1.00 -28.44
N ALA A 15 1.77 0.04 -28.41
CA ALA A 15 2.04 1.28 -27.69
C ALA A 15 1.99 1.08 -26.17
N HIS A 16 2.66 1.97 -25.45
CA HIS A 16 2.43 2.15 -24.03
C HIS A 16 0.98 2.59 -23.78
N GLY A 17 0.45 3.56 -24.53
CA GLY A 17 -0.99 3.76 -24.74
C GLY A 17 -1.82 3.88 -23.45
N THR A 18 -1.50 4.86 -22.61
CA THR A 18 -2.15 5.07 -21.30
C THR A 18 -3.55 5.67 -21.37
N GLY A 19 -3.96 6.18 -22.53
CA GLY A 19 -5.24 6.89 -22.68
C GLY A 19 -5.19 8.33 -22.19
N THR A 20 -4.00 8.88 -21.94
CA THR A 20 -3.87 10.24 -21.38
C THR A 20 -3.97 11.30 -22.47
N ALA A 21 -4.57 12.45 -22.15
CA ALA A 21 -4.81 13.53 -23.11
C ALA A 21 -3.52 14.16 -23.68
N LEU A 22 -2.40 14.03 -22.95
CA LEU A 22 -1.09 14.58 -23.30
C LEU A 22 -0.06 13.50 -23.67
N GLY A 23 -0.03 12.37 -22.95
CA GLY A 23 0.97 11.33 -23.18
C GLY A 23 0.80 10.64 -24.52
N ASP A 24 -0.42 10.24 -24.88
CA ASP A 24 -0.68 9.51 -26.13
C ASP A 24 -0.30 10.33 -27.39
N PRO A 25 -0.60 11.65 -27.49
CA PRO A 25 -0.09 12.47 -28.60
C PRO A 25 1.44 12.54 -28.68
N ILE A 26 2.13 12.60 -27.53
CA ILE A 26 3.60 12.65 -27.48
C ILE A 26 4.19 11.31 -27.95
N GLU A 27 3.64 10.20 -27.44
CA GLU A 27 4.04 8.85 -27.84
C GLU A 27 3.87 8.66 -29.35
N VAL A 28 2.66 8.90 -29.87
CA VAL A 28 2.37 8.70 -31.31
C VAL A 28 3.18 9.66 -32.17
N GLY A 29 3.41 10.90 -31.73
CA GLY A 29 4.28 11.85 -32.42
C GLY A 29 5.73 11.36 -32.52
N SER A 30 6.28 10.85 -31.42
CA SER A 30 7.63 10.29 -31.39
C SER A 30 7.74 9.04 -32.28
N PHE A 31 6.73 8.17 -32.25
CA PHE A 31 6.67 6.97 -33.07
C PHE A 31 6.53 7.29 -34.56
N ALA A 32 5.73 8.29 -34.92
CA ALA A 32 5.60 8.74 -36.29
C ALA A 32 6.92 9.28 -36.85
N LEU A 33 7.68 10.03 -36.03
CA LEU A 33 8.99 10.56 -36.41
C LEU A 33 10.06 9.47 -36.53
N ALA A 34 10.14 8.56 -35.57
CA ALA A 34 11.23 7.59 -35.48
C ALA A 34 11.01 6.33 -36.33
N VAL A 35 9.75 5.97 -36.61
CA VAL A 35 9.40 4.73 -37.29
C VAL A 35 8.65 4.98 -38.58
N LEU A 36 7.47 5.62 -38.52
CA LEU A 36 6.57 5.68 -39.68
C LEU A 36 7.19 6.44 -40.85
N ARG A 37 7.78 7.61 -40.61
CA ARG A 37 8.41 8.44 -41.67
C ARG A 37 9.56 7.75 -42.40
N GLU A 38 10.23 6.82 -41.74
CA GLU A 38 11.37 6.08 -42.30
C GLU A 38 10.93 4.84 -43.11
N ARG A 39 9.63 4.47 -43.07
CA ARG A 39 9.11 3.33 -43.85
C ARG A 39 8.93 3.69 -45.31
N HIS A 40 9.32 2.77 -46.19
CA HIS A 40 9.17 2.94 -47.63
C HIS A 40 7.70 2.85 -48.07
N VAL A 41 7.39 3.52 -49.19
CA VAL A 41 6.07 3.46 -49.82
C VAL A 41 5.79 2.04 -50.29
N GLY A 42 4.57 1.54 -50.04
CA GLY A 42 4.13 0.22 -50.48
C GLY A 42 4.18 -0.88 -49.41
N MET A 43 4.68 -0.59 -48.20
CA MET A 43 4.77 -1.57 -47.10
C MET A 43 3.44 -1.84 -46.36
N GLY A 44 2.32 -1.26 -46.83
CA GLY A 44 1.04 -1.29 -46.13
C GLY A 44 1.05 -0.54 -44.78
N PRO A 45 -0.11 -0.28 -44.18
CA PRO A 45 -0.19 0.40 -42.90
C PRO A 45 0.33 -0.49 -41.76
N LEU A 46 1.19 0.07 -40.90
CA LEU A 46 1.57 -0.57 -39.64
C LEU A 46 0.39 -0.51 -38.67
N ALA A 47 0.04 -1.64 -38.06
CA ALA A 47 -1.01 -1.68 -37.05
C ALA A 47 -0.47 -1.19 -35.70
N LEU A 48 -1.05 -0.12 -35.15
CA LEU A 48 -0.72 0.42 -33.83
C LEU A 48 -1.84 0.05 -32.84
N SER A 49 -1.49 -0.68 -31.79
CA SER A 49 -2.45 -1.15 -30.79
C SER A 49 -2.01 -0.89 -29.35
N GLY A 50 -2.95 -0.97 -28.40
CA GLY A 50 -2.67 -0.87 -26.96
C GLY A 50 -3.55 -1.82 -26.13
N MET A 51 -2.92 -2.72 -25.37
CA MET A 51 -3.55 -3.77 -24.56
C MET A 51 -4.26 -3.17 -23.35
N LYS A 52 -3.82 -1.99 -22.91
CA LYS A 52 -4.47 -1.23 -21.83
C LYS A 52 -5.90 -0.85 -22.17
N ALA A 53 -6.24 -0.72 -23.46
CA ALA A 53 -7.62 -0.54 -23.90
C ALA A 53 -8.52 -1.75 -23.60
N SER A 54 -7.95 -2.94 -23.35
CA SER A 54 -8.68 -4.17 -23.08
C SER A 54 -8.66 -4.56 -21.61
N ILE A 55 -7.52 -4.39 -20.92
CA ILE A 55 -7.33 -4.90 -19.54
C ILE A 55 -7.00 -3.80 -18.51
N GLY A 56 -6.97 -2.53 -18.91
CA GLY A 56 -6.49 -1.45 -18.05
C GLY A 56 -4.96 -1.43 -17.90
N HIS A 57 -4.47 -0.54 -17.03
CA HIS A 57 -3.02 -0.39 -16.82
C HIS A 57 -2.51 -1.36 -15.76
N ALA A 58 -1.81 -2.41 -16.18
CA ALA A 58 -1.25 -3.44 -15.28
C ALA A 58 0.04 -3.01 -14.55
N GLU A 59 0.22 -1.71 -14.29
CA GLU A 59 1.42 -1.08 -13.71
C GLU A 59 2.75 -1.75 -14.07
N ALA A 60 3.42 -2.41 -13.11
CA ALA A 60 4.70 -3.08 -13.31
C ALA A 60 4.66 -4.17 -14.41
N ALA A 61 3.49 -4.80 -14.63
CA ALA A 61 3.28 -5.81 -15.68
C ALA A 61 2.81 -5.22 -17.03
N ALA A 62 2.74 -3.89 -17.16
CA ALA A 62 2.24 -3.24 -18.38
C ALA A 62 3.09 -3.55 -19.63
N GLY A 63 4.42 -3.64 -19.48
CA GLY A 63 5.30 -4.04 -20.58
C GLY A 63 5.10 -5.50 -21.00
N LEU A 64 5.00 -6.42 -20.03
CA LEU A 64 4.84 -7.85 -20.27
C LEU A 64 3.51 -8.16 -20.97
N THR A 65 2.42 -7.53 -20.55
CA THR A 65 1.11 -7.72 -21.18
C THR A 65 1.08 -7.26 -22.64
N GLY A 66 1.73 -6.13 -22.94
CA GLY A 66 1.93 -5.68 -24.32
C GLY A 66 2.80 -6.63 -25.14
N LEU A 67 3.90 -7.11 -24.55
CA LEU A 67 4.82 -8.06 -25.17
C LEU A 67 4.13 -9.38 -25.54
N VAL A 68 3.32 -9.95 -24.64
CA VAL A 68 2.56 -11.19 -24.90
C VAL A 68 1.56 -11.00 -26.03
N LYS A 69 0.80 -9.90 -26.02
CA LYS A 69 -0.14 -9.59 -27.09
C LYS A 69 0.56 -9.41 -28.43
N LEU A 70 1.69 -8.71 -28.46
CA LEU A 70 2.52 -8.54 -29.66
C LEU A 70 2.98 -9.89 -30.19
N ALA A 71 3.53 -10.76 -29.34
CA ALA A 71 4.00 -12.09 -29.74
C ALA A 71 2.88 -12.96 -30.33
N VAL A 72 1.70 -12.94 -29.72
CA VAL A 72 0.51 -13.66 -30.23
C VAL A 72 0.07 -13.08 -31.57
N GLY A 73 0.01 -11.75 -31.69
CA GLY A 73 -0.39 -11.07 -32.93
C GLY A 73 0.57 -11.32 -34.10
N LEU A 74 1.89 -11.30 -33.85
CA LEU A 74 2.89 -11.64 -34.86
C LEU A 74 2.78 -13.11 -35.30
N ARG A 75 2.63 -14.03 -34.34
CA ARG A 75 2.46 -15.47 -34.65
C ARG A 75 1.18 -15.74 -35.46
N ALA A 76 0.09 -15.04 -35.16
CA ALA A 76 -1.18 -15.17 -35.88
C ALA A 76 -1.25 -14.32 -37.17
N SER A 77 -0.25 -13.47 -37.41
CA SER A 77 -0.29 -12.44 -38.47
C SER A 77 -1.57 -11.56 -38.40
N GLU A 78 -1.99 -11.22 -37.18
CA GLU A 78 -3.24 -10.51 -36.89
C GLU A 78 -3.02 -9.43 -35.82
N ALA A 79 -3.63 -8.26 -36.03
CA ALA A 79 -3.73 -7.20 -35.03
C ALA A 79 -5.06 -7.31 -34.27
N ALA A 80 -4.98 -7.40 -32.95
CA ALA A 80 -6.14 -7.32 -32.08
C ALA A 80 -6.71 -5.88 -32.02
N PRO A 81 -8.03 -5.73 -31.80
CA PRO A 81 -8.67 -4.42 -31.74
C PRO A 81 -8.22 -3.59 -30.53
N ASN A 82 -8.19 -2.28 -30.72
CA ASN A 82 -8.21 -1.30 -29.63
C ASN A 82 -9.63 -1.24 -29.07
N ALA A 83 -9.95 -2.12 -28.11
CA ALA A 83 -11.32 -2.43 -27.68
C ALA A 83 -12.15 -1.21 -27.25
N GLN A 84 -11.51 -0.18 -26.69
CA GLN A 84 -12.16 1.04 -26.22
C GLN A 84 -12.01 2.26 -27.16
N LEU A 85 -11.37 2.10 -28.33
CA LEU A 85 -11.19 3.20 -29.27
C LEU A 85 -12.49 3.50 -30.04
N ARG A 86 -13.29 4.45 -29.52
CA ARG A 86 -14.52 4.95 -30.16
C ARG A 86 -14.33 6.28 -30.87
N LEU A 87 -13.59 7.19 -30.24
CA LEU A 87 -13.26 8.51 -30.75
C LEU A 87 -11.75 8.71 -30.60
N LEU A 88 -11.08 9.02 -31.71
CA LEU A 88 -9.65 9.28 -31.69
C LEU A 88 -9.39 10.68 -31.09
N ASN A 89 -8.44 10.76 -30.17
CA ASN A 89 -7.97 12.05 -29.66
C ASN A 89 -7.49 12.94 -30.83
N PRO A 90 -8.04 14.16 -31.02
CA PRO A 90 -7.69 15.03 -32.14
C PRO A 90 -6.19 15.32 -32.24
N ARG A 91 -5.47 15.37 -31.11
CA ARG A 91 -4.03 15.60 -31.07
C ARG A 91 -3.23 14.39 -31.59
N VAL A 92 -3.71 13.18 -31.32
CA VAL A 92 -3.17 11.95 -31.92
C VAL A 92 -3.43 11.92 -33.43
N GLY A 93 -4.63 12.31 -33.85
CA GLY A 93 -4.96 12.48 -35.27
C GLY A 93 -4.04 13.49 -35.97
N GLY A 94 -3.75 14.62 -35.32
CA GLY A 94 -2.79 15.62 -35.81
C GLY A 94 -1.37 15.08 -35.94
N ALA A 95 -0.90 14.29 -34.96
CA ALA A 95 0.43 13.66 -35.01
C ALA A 95 0.59 12.70 -36.20
N LEU A 96 -0.48 12.01 -36.60
CA LEU A 96 -0.48 11.08 -37.74
C LEU A 96 -0.74 11.74 -39.09
N GLN A 97 -1.09 13.03 -39.14
CA GLN A 97 -1.51 13.70 -40.38
C GLN A 97 -0.41 13.68 -41.46
N GLY A 98 0.86 13.83 -41.06
CA GLY A 98 2.01 13.83 -41.97
C GLY A 98 2.43 12.43 -42.47
N VAL A 99 1.86 11.36 -41.93
CA VAL A 99 2.15 9.96 -42.27
C VAL A 99 0.85 9.20 -42.61
N LYS A 100 -0.12 9.92 -43.17
CA LYS A 100 -1.46 9.39 -43.47
C LYS A 100 -1.36 8.14 -44.37
N GLY A 101 -2.00 7.05 -43.94
CA GLY A 101 -2.00 5.77 -44.65
C GLY A 101 -0.83 4.84 -44.31
N GLN A 102 0.16 5.29 -43.54
CA GLN A 102 1.27 4.46 -43.07
C GLN A 102 0.98 3.75 -41.73
N CYS A 103 -0.06 4.17 -41.02
CA CYS A 103 -0.48 3.64 -39.73
C CYS A 103 -1.98 3.36 -39.72
N ALA A 104 -2.37 2.21 -39.15
CA ALA A 104 -3.74 1.83 -38.87
C ALA A 104 -3.94 1.65 -37.37
N LEU A 105 -5.09 2.09 -36.86
CA LEU A 105 -5.52 1.89 -35.47
C LEU A 105 -6.71 0.93 -35.50
N PRO A 106 -6.49 -0.41 -35.45
CA PRO A 106 -7.56 -1.38 -35.61
C PRO A 106 -8.59 -1.26 -34.49
N THR A 107 -9.87 -1.21 -34.84
CA THR A 107 -11.02 -1.28 -33.92
C THR A 107 -11.74 -2.63 -33.98
N HIS A 108 -11.36 -3.47 -34.95
CA HIS A 108 -11.74 -4.87 -35.08
C HIS A 108 -10.46 -5.69 -35.31
N ALA A 109 -10.54 -7.00 -35.06
CA ALA A 109 -9.43 -7.88 -35.36
C ALA A 109 -9.15 -7.87 -36.88
N SER A 110 -7.89 -7.69 -37.27
CA SER A 110 -7.53 -7.43 -38.68
C SER A 110 -6.18 -8.04 -39.03
N ARG A 111 -6.08 -8.62 -40.23
CA ARG A 111 -4.83 -9.18 -40.75
C ARG A 111 -3.74 -8.12 -40.87
N LEU A 112 -2.50 -8.48 -40.52
CA LEU A 112 -1.33 -7.63 -40.75
C LEU A 112 -0.99 -7.56 -42.25
N ALA A 113 -0.18 -6.56 -42.64
CA ALA A 113 0.33 -6.46 -44.00
C ALA A 113 1.27 -7.64 -44.32
N ASP A 114 1.20 -8.15 -45.54
CA ASP A 114 2.05 -9.24 -46.02
C ASP A 114 3.48 -8.71 -46.28
N LEU A 115 4.32 -8.76 -45.25
CA LEU A 115 5.71 -8.28 -45.27
C LEU A 115 6.70 -9.44 -45.50
N PRO A 116 7.82 -9.21 -46.22
CA PRO A 116 8.85 -10.25 -46.45
C PRO A 116 9.48 -10.81 -45.17
N SER A 117 9.56 -9.97 -44.13
CA SER A 117 9.95 -10.34 -42.77
C SER A 117 9.01 -9.63 -41.82
N LEU A 118 8.38 -10.36 -40.91
CA LEU A 118 7.42 -9.80 -39.97
C LEU A 118 8.07 -9.59 -38.60
N ALA A 119 8.15 -8.33 -38.20
CA ALA A 119 8.56 -7.90 -36.88
C ALA A 119 7.48 -7.02 -36.24
N GLY A 120 7.58 -6.86 -34.92
CA GLY A 120 6.75 -5.92 -34.19
C GLY A 120 7.47 -5.27 -33.04
N GLY A 121 7.01 -4.08 -32.66
CA GLY A 121 7.58 -3.28 -31.56
C GLY A 121 6.65 -3.25 -30.35
N VAL A 122 7.19 -3.17 -29.14
CA VAL A 122 6.42 -2.87 -27.92
C VAL A 122 7.11 -1.77 -27.12
N SER A 123 6.33 -0.78 -26.69
CA SER A 123 6.78 0.34 -25.87
C SER A 123 6.20 0.28 -24.46
N SER A 124 7.02 0.62 -23.45
CA SER A 124 6.57 0.78 -22.07
C SER A 124 7.30 1.92 -21.37
N PHE A 125 6.55 2.84 -20.75
CA PHE A 125 7.08 4.01 -20.09
C PHE A 125 6.77 3.96 -18.59
N GLY A 126 7.80 4.11 -17.76
CA GLY A 126 7.68 4.26 -16.32
C GLY A 126 7.42 5.71 -15.96
N TYR A 127 6.59 5.94 -14.94
CA TYR A 127 6.27 7.29 -14.45
C TYR A 127 7.51 8.10 -14.03
N SER A 128 8.55 7.42 -13.55
CA SER A 128 9.84 8.00 -13.18
C SER A 128 10.70 8.45 -14.38
N GLY A 129 10.24 8.25 -15.62
CA GLY A 129 10.93 8.63 -16.85
C GLY A 129 11.68 7.49 -17.55
N THR A 130 11.70 6.28 -17.00
CA THR A 130 12.31 5.11 -17.66
C THR A 130 11.51 4.70 -18.88
N ILE A 131 12.15 4.61 -20.06
CA ILE A 131 11.51 4.18 -21.31
C ILE A 131 12.15 2.88 -21.78
N ALA A 132 11.31 1.88 -22.07
CA ALA A 132 11.72 0.62 -22.68
C ALA A 132 11.00 0.44 -24.02
N HIS A 133 11.75 0.03 -25.04
CA HIS A 133 11.21 -0.40 -26.32
C HIS A 133 11.88 -1.72 -26.71
N ALA A 134 11.09 -2.69 -27.15
CA ALA A 134 11.59 -3.99 -27.60
C ALA A 134 11.03 -4.34 -28.98
N VAL A 135 11.84 -5.01 -29.79
CA VAL A 135 11.46 -5.48 -31.13
C VAL A 135 11.47 -7.01 -31.12
N LEU A 136 10.36 -7.59 -31.59
CA LEU A 136 10.18 -9.03 -31.73
C LEU A 136 10.17 -9.36 -33.22
N VAL A 137 10.96 -10.35 -33.61
CA VAL A 137 11.03 -10.82 -34.99
C VAL A 137 10.42 -12.21 -35.04
N CYS A 138 9.47 -12.43 -35.96
CA CYS A 138 8.98 -13.76 -36.24
C CYS A 138 10.05 -14.49 -37.06
N GLY A 139 10.63 -15.57 -36.51
CA GLY A 139 11.59 -16.40 -37.26
C GLY A 139 10.94 -17.01 -38.50
N ALA A 140 11.71 -17.16 -39.58
CA ALA A 140 11.29 -17.97 -40.71
C ALA A 140 11.06 -19.40 -40.18
N GLY A 141 9.83 -19.90 -40.29
CA GLY A 141 9.51 -21.25 -39.84
C GLY A 141 10.46 -22.23 -40.49
N GLY A 142 11.35 -22.84 -39.72
CA GLY A 142 12.06 -24.01 -40.19
C GLY A 142 11.01 -25.06 -40.53
N GLU A 143 11.06 -25.61 -41.74
CA GLU A 143 10.45 -26.92 -42.03
C GLU A 143 11.17 -27.95 -41.15
N GLY A 144 10.73 -28.04 -39.89
CA GLY A 144 11.43 -28.75 -38.84
C GLY A 144 10.45 -29.50 -37.99
N GLY A 145 10.14 -30.72 -38.43
CA GLY A 145 9.76 -31.85 -37.58
C GLY A 145 8.37 -31.78 -36.94
N ASP A 146 7.66 -32.90 -37.04
CA ASP A 146 6.63 -33.32 -36.09
C ASP A 146 7.26 -33.55 -34.70
N GLU A 147 7.89 -32.52 -34.12
CA GLU A 147 8.24 -32.52 -32.71
C GLU A 147 6.93 -32.38 -31.95
N THR A 148 6.41 -33.53 -31.54
CA THR A 148 5.36 -33.66 -30.55
C THR A 148 5.57 -32.62 -29.45
N MET A 149 4.77 -31.55 -29.50
CA MET A 149 4.72 -30.55 -28.43
C MET A 149 4.61 -31.32 -27.12
N PRO A 150 5.56 -31.18 -26.18
CA PRO A 150 5.50 -31.93 -24.94
C PRO A 150 4.13 -31.67 -24.33
N LEU A 151 3.38 -32.76 -24.13
CA LEU A 151 2.05 -32.74 -23.52
C LEU A 151 2.11 -31.79 -22.34
N PHE A 152 1.44 -30.63 -22.47
CA PHE A 152 1.36 -29.65 -21.39
C PHE A 152 0.81 -30.40 -20.18
N THR A 153 1.67 -30.67 -19.20
CA THR A 153 1.20 -31.23 -17.94
C THR A 153 0.36 -30.12 -17.31
N PRO A 154 -0.96 -30.32 -17.12
CA PRO A 154 -1.80 -29.26 -16.60
C PRO A 154 -1.26 -28.84 -15.24
N LEU A 155 -0.84 -27.58 -15.11
CA LEU A 155 -0.47 -26.98 -13.84
C LEU A 155 -1.69 -27.05 -12.92
N MET A 156 -1.69 -28.01 -11.98
CA MET A 156 -2.75 -28.11 -10.99
C MET A 156 -2.53 -27.05 -9.92
N TYR A 157 -3.24 -25.92 -10.06
CA TYR A 157 -3.25 -24.89 -9.03
C TYR A 157 -4.14 -25.32 -7.86
N ARG A 158 -3.53 -25.67 -6.72
CA ARG A 158 -4.28 -25.91 -5.48
C ARG A 158 -4.62 -24.57 -4.83
N ARG A 159 -5.76 -24.00 -5.21
CA ARG A 159 -6.28 -22.76 -4.62
C ARG A 159 -6.51 -22.98 -3.11
N ARG A 160 -5.73 -22.29 -2.27
CA ARG A 160 -6.01 -22.13 -0.84
C ARG A 160 -6.69 -20.79 -0.64
N SER A 161 -7.85 -20.79 0.01
CA SER A 161 -8.54 -19.57 0.44
C SER A 161 -7.93 -19.10 1.76
N PHE A 162 -7.42 -17.88 1.78
CA PHE A 162 -7.15 -17.15 3.02
C PHE A 162 -8.39 -16.31 3.33
N VAL A 163 -8.88 -16.38 4.56
CA VAL A 163 -10.00 -15.52 4.99
C VAL A 163 -9.47 -14.09 5.07
N TRP A 164 -9.90 -13.25 4.14
CA TRP A 164 -9.38 -11.89 3.95
C TRP A 164 -10.02 -10.83 4.86
N SER A 165 -10.85 -11.24 5.82
CA SER A 165 -11.37 -10.32 6.86
C SER A 165 -10.81 -10.70 8.23
N LEU A 166 -9.62 -10.21 8.52
CA LEU A 166 -9.14 -10.13 9.89
C LEU A 166 -9.70 -8.85 10.48
N HIS A 167 -10.39 -8.95 11.62
CA HIS A 167 -10.80 -7.76 12.38
C HIS A 167 -9.53 -6.94 12.67
N PRO A 168 -9.49 -5.63 12.35
CA PRO A 168 -8.26 -4.83 12.41
C PRO A 168 -7.65 -4.78 13.82
N MET A 169 -8.48 -4.98 14.86
CA MET A 169 -8.08 -5.02 16.27
C MET A 169 -7.94 -6.43 16.85
N ALA A 170 -8.23 -7.49 16.09
CA ALA A 170 -8.15 -8.89 16.53
C ALA A 170 -7.52 -9.75 15.43
N GLN A 171 -6.25 -9.47 15.13
CA GLN A 171 -5.51 -10.03 13.98
C GLN A 171 -4.95 -11.43 14.25
N ARG A 172 -4.59 -11.74 15.50
CA ARG A 172 -4.09 -13.06 15.88
C ARG A 172 -4.64 -13.51 17.22
N GLY A 173 -5.40 -14.60 17.21
CA GLY A 173 -5.87 -15.27 18.43
C GLY A 173 -4.83 -16.28 18.96
N LEU A 174 -4.61 -16.26 20.27
CA LEU A 174 -3.80 -17.21 21.01
C LEU A 174 -4.65 -17.78 22.15
N HIS A 175 -4.63 -19.09 22.35
CA HIS A 175 -5.26 -19.73 23.49
C HIS A 175 -4.20 -20.02 24.55
N LEU A 176 -4.47 -19.61 25.78
CA LEU A 176 -3.61 -19.87 26.93
C LEU A 176 -4.06 -21.15 27.64
N SER A 177 -3.12 -21.79 28.33
CA SER A 177 -3.34 -23.10 28.99
C SER A 177 -4.32 -23.04 30.16
N ASP A 178 -4.57 -21.87 30.71
CA ASP A 178 -5.51 -21.59 31.80
C ASP A 178 -6.95 -21.33 31.33
N GLY A 179 -7.21 -21.47 30.02
CA GLY A 179 -8.51 -21.24 29.41
C GLY A 179 -8.77 -19.78 29.01
N ALA A 180 -7.84 -18.87 29.28
CA ALA A 180 -7.88 -17.51 28.74
C ALA A 180 -7.54 -17.50 27.25
N HIS A 181 -8.00 -16.48 26.54
CA HIS A 181 -7.63 -16.25 25.14
C HIS A 181 -7.21 -14.81 24.92
N VAL A 182 -6.22 -14.62 24.05
CA VAL A 182 -5.61 -13.32 23.77
C VAL A 182 -5.73 -13.05 22.29
N PHE A 183 -6.29 -11.90 21.94
CA PHE A 183 -6.22 -11.35 20.60
C PHE A 183 -5.14 -10.27 20.53
N ARG A 184 -4.28 -10.36 19.52
CA ARG A 184 -3.20 -9.40 19.27
C ARG A 184 -3.44 -8.64 17.98
N ALA A 185 -3.06 -7.37 17.97
CA ALA A 185 -2.98 -6.54 16.78
C ALA A 185 -1.74 -5.64 16.87
N ALA A 186 -0.93 -5.59 15.82
CA ALA A 186 0.20 -4.66 15.77
C ALA A 186 -0.34 -3.22 15.80
N ALA A 187 0.30 -2.32 16.54
CA ALA A 187 0.00 -0.88 16.57
C ALA A 187 0.44 -0.17 15.27
N ALA A 188 0.39 -0.88 14.14
CA ALA A 188 0.78 -0.47 12.81
C ALA A 188 -0.22 -1.07 11.79
N GLY A 189 -0.05 -0.74 10.51
CA GLY A 189 -0.87 -1.31 9.43
C GLY A 189 -2.36 -1.03 9.63
N ALA A 190 -3.18 -2.09 9.59
CA ALA A 190 -4.65 -1.98 9.62
C ALA A 190 -5.19 -1.32 10.89
N LEU A 191 -4.61 -1.62 12.06
CA LEU A 191 -5.05 -1.01 13.33
C LEU A 191 -4.76 0.48 13.35
N HIS A 192 -3.53 0.86 12.99
CA HIS A 192 -3.12 2.27 12.94
C HIS A 192 -3.95 3.03 11.90
N ALA A 193 -4.15 2.48 10.71
CA ALA A 193 -4.96 3.11 9.66
C ALA A 193 -6.41 3.39 10.11
N LEU A 194 -7.00 2.50 10.92
CA LEU A 194 -8.35 2.65 11.45
C LEU A 194 -8.47 3.80 12.48
N VAL A 195 -7.39 4.14 13.18
CA VAL A 195 -7.39 5.13 14.28
C VAL A 195 -6.52 6.35 13.99
N ALA A 196 -5.88 6.44 12.83
CA ALA A 196 -4.92 7.48 12.47
C ALA A 196 -5.47 8.91 12.59
N ASP A 197 -6.77 9.06 12.37
CA ASP A 197 -7.47 10.35 12.45
C ASP A 197 -8.01 10.66 13.86
N HIS A 198 -7.81 9.79 14.86
CA HIS A 198 -8.12 10.09 16.26
C HIS A 198 -6.90 10.71 16.95
N ILE A 199 -6.78 12.04 16.80
CA ILE A 199 -5.62 12.81 17.27
C ILE A 199 -5.98 13.57 18.54
N VAL A 200 -5.18 13.38 19.58
CA VAL A 200 -5.30 14.10 20.86
C VAL A 200 -3.95 14.70 21.22
N GLN A 201 -3.94 16.01 21.43
CA GLN A 201 -2.74 16.82 21.73
C GLN A 201 -1.62 16.57 20.71
N GLY A 202 -1.98 16.47 19.44
CA GLY A 202 -1.06 16.28 18.31
C GLY A 202 -0.57 14.85 18.10
N ARG A 203 -1.03 13.88 18.90
CA ARG A 203 -0.61 12.47 18.89
C ARG A 203 -1.75 11.56 18.46
N VAL A 204 -1.47 10.48 17.74
CA VAL A 204 -2.49 9.46 17.42
C VAL A 204 -2.76 8.66 18.69
N ILE A 205 -3.95 8.81 19.27
CA ILE A 205 -4.36 8.12 20.50
C ILE A 205 -5.40 7.07 20.15
N PHE A 206 -5.31 5.89 20.75
CA PHE A 206 -6.32 4.85 20.58
C PHE A 206 -7.66 5.28 21.20
N PRO A 207 -8.76 5.35 20.43
CA PRO A 207 -10.04 5.89 20.89
C PRO A 207 -10.69 5.02 21.97
N GLY A 208 -11.47 5.65 22.85
CA GLY A 208 -12.32 4.96 23.83
C GLY A 208 -13.23 3.92 23.17
N ALA A 209 -13.89 4.34 22.08
CA ALA A 209 -14.72 3.46 21.25
C ALA A 209 -13.94 2.26 20.66
N GLY A 210 -12.64 2.41 20.43
CA GLY A 210 -11.78 1.33 19.94
C GLY A 210 -11.58 0.22 20.96
N TYR A 211 -11.44 0.55 22.25
CA TYR A 211 -11.34 -0.48 23.29
C TYR A 211 -12.62 -1.29 23.41
N LEU A 212 -13.79 -0.65 23.27
CA LEU A 212 -15.08 -1.32 23.30
C LEU A 212 -15.22 -2.30 22.12
N GLU A 213 -14.89 -1.86 20.91
CA GLU A 213 -14.93 -2.73 19.72
C GLU A 213 -13.91 -3.87 19.81
N MET A 214 -12.70 -3.61 20.34
CA MET A 214 -11.68 -4.65 20.52
C MET A 214 -12.11 -5.71 21.55
N ALA A 215 -12.65 -5.30 22.70
CA ALA A 215 -13.15 -6.21 23.72
C ALA A 215 -14.34 -7.05 23.22
N ARG A 216 -15.26 -6.42 22.46
CA ARG A 216 -16.37 -7.11 21.79
C ARG A 216 -15.86 -8.13 20.77
N ALA A 217 -14.90 -7.74 19.92
CA ALA A 217 -14.32 -8.63 18.93
C ALA A 217 -13.55 -9.81 19.55
N ALA A 218 -13.07 -9.64 20.78
CA ALA A 218 -12.41 -10.69 21.55
C ALA A 218 -13.39 -11.67 22.23
N ALA A 219 -14.70 -11.36 22.30
CA ALA A 219 -15.69 -12.28 22.85
C ALA A 219 -15.86 -13.51 21.94
N LYS A 220 -16.07 -14.69 22.54
CA LYS A 220 -16.32 -15.94 21.80
C LYS A 220 -17.69 -15.93 21.11
N ASP A 221 -18.68 -15.39 21.81
CA ASP A 221 -20.07 -15.26 21.39
C ASP A 221 -20.49 -13.78 21.42
N GLU A 222 -21.69 -13.46 20.95
CA GLU A 222 -22.27 -12.13 21.13
C GLU A 222 -22.33 -11.77 22.62
N ALA A 223 -21.64 -10.69 22.99
CA ALA A 223 -21.52 -10.23 24.37
C ALA A 223 -21.81 -8.73 24.50
N SER A 224 -22.38 -8.35 25.63
CA SER A 224 -22.36 -6.99 26.14
C SER A 224 -21.15 -6.79 27.05
N LEU A 225 -20.62 -5.58 27.09
CA LEU A 225 -19.55 -5.20 28.01
C LEU A 225 -20.17 -4.54 29.24
N GLY A 226 -19.65 -4.80 30.43
CA GLY A 226 -20.10 -4.14 31.65
C GLY A 226 -18.96 -3.76 32.57
N GLY A 227 -19.16 -2.68 33.31
CA GLY A 227 -18.18 -2.12 34.24
C GLY A 227 -16.84 -1.81 33.56
N VAL A 228 -16.90 -1.14 32.41
CA VAL A 228 -15.71 -0.82 31.62
C VAL A 228 -15.03 0.43 32.16
N PHE A 229 -13.71 0.37 32.35
CA PHE A 229 -12.90 1.49 32.82
C PHE A 229 -11.76 1.78 31.87
N PHE A 230 -11.62 3.05 31.46
CA PHE A 230 -10.49 3.54 30.68
C PHE A 230 -9.39 4.01 31.66
N VAL A 231 -8.35 3.20 31.79
CA VAL A 231 -7.31 3.36 32.82
C VAL A 231 -6.23 4.34 32.35
N ARG A 232 -5.73 4.18 31.11
CA ARG A 232 -4.63 4.98 30.58
C ARG A 232 -4.73 5.14 29.06
N PRO A 233 -4.48 6.33 28.49
CA PRO A 233 -4.43 6.50 27.04
C PRO A 233 -3.28 5.70 26.42
N LEU A 234 -3.51 5.20 25.20
CA LEU A 234 -2.52 4.49 24.39
C LEU A 234 -2.15 5.37 23.19
N ALA A 235 -0.89 5.78 23.09
CA ALA A 235 -0.37 6.45 21.90
C ALA A 235 0.11 5.43 20.88
N MET A 236 -0.25 5.63 19.61
CA MET A 236 -0.03 4.68 18.50
C MET A 236 1.22 5.03 17.66
N GLU A 237 2.23 5.64 18.27
CA GLU A 237 3.38 6.25 17.56
C GLU A 237 4.57 5.30 17.35
N ASP A 238 4.64 4.19 18.09
CA ASP A 238 5.73 3.23 17.99
C ASP A 238 5.30 1.98 17.21
N GLY A 239 5.94 1.76 16.06
CA GLY A 239 5.68 0.60 15.19
C GLY A 239 6.05 -0.75 15.83
N GLY A 240 6.80 -0.73 16.94
CA GLY A 240 7.14 -1.90 17.76
C GLY A 240 6.08 -2.27 18.80
N LEU A 241 4.99 -1.52 18.96
CA LEU A 241 3.93 -1.84 19.92
C LEU A 241 2.95 -2.88 19.36
N VAL A 242 2.48 -3.77 20.24
CA VAL A 242 1.36 -4.68 19.99
C VAL A 242 0.29 -4.40 21.03
N VAL A 243 -0.96 -4.27 20.56
CA VAL A 243 -2.15 -4.14 21.42
C VAL A 243 -2.75 -5.52 21.60
N GLU A 244 -2.94 -5.93 22.84
CA GLU A 244 -3.55 -7.20 23.20
C GLU A 244 -4.87 -6.98 23.93
N CYS A 245 -5.86 -7.81 23.62
CA CYS A 245 -7.05 -7.98 24.45
C CYS A 245 -7.03 -9.42 25.00
N GLU A 246 -6.78 -9.56 26.30
CA GLU A 246 -6.91 -10.82 27.00
C GLU A 246 -8.32 -10.94 27.59
N VAL A 247 -8.94 -12.10 27.41
CA VAL A 247 -10.20 -12.45 28.06
C VAL A 247 -9.94 -13.71 28.90
N ARG A 248 -10.17 -13.60 30.21
CA ARG A 248 -9.97 -14.68 31.18
C ARG A 248 -11.19 -15.59 31.24
N ALA A 249 -11.03 -16.77 31.83
CA ALA A 249 -12.10 -17.76 31.97
C ALA A 249 -13.34 -17.25 32.74
N GLU A 250 -13.20 -16.23 33.58
CA GLU A 250 -14.30 -15.57 34.31
C GLU A 250 -14.95 -14.42 33.53
N GLU A 251 -14.74 -14.34 32.22
CA GLU A 251 -15.26 -13.30 31.33
C GLU A 251 -14.77 -11.88 31.70
N GLN A 252 -13.64 -11.77 32.42
CA GLN A 252 -12.95 -10.51 32.66
C GLN A 252 -12.01 -10.23 31.49
N PHE A 253 -12.01 -9.00 30.95
CA PHE A 253 -11.11 -8.60 29.87
C PHE A 253 -10.17 -7.47 30.28
N GLU A 254 -8.96 -7.50 29.72
CA GLU A 254 -7.95 -6.45 29.84
C GLU A 254 -7.38 -6.13 28.45
N VAL A 255 -7.45 -4.86 28.05
CA VAL A 255 -6.73 -4.36 26.86
C VAL A 255 -5.43 -3.72 27.32
N ARG A 256 -4.30 -4.20 26.80
CA ARG A 256 -2.96 -3.78 27.17
C ARG A 256 -2.06 -3.57 25.96
N SER A 257 -1.00 -2.79 26.12
CA SER A 257 0.08 -2.68 25.16
C SER A 257 1.32 -3.41 25.63
N VAL A 258 2.03 -4.05 24.70
CA VAL A 258 3.28 -4.79 24.91
C VAL A 258 4.26 -4.49 23.80
N GLU A 259 5.57 -4.50 24.09
CA GLU A 259 6.61 -4.40 23.07
C GLU A 259 6.71 -5.69 22.25
N ASN A 260 6.86 -5.57 20.94
CA ASN A 260 6.97 -6.69 20.01
C ASN A 260 8.26 -7.49 20.29
N GLY A 261 8.11 -8.79 20.54
CA GLY A 261 9.23 -9.69 20.85
C GLY A 261 9.51 -9.91 22.34
N SER A 262 8.85 -9.18 23.25
CA SER A 262 8.91 -9.53 24.68
C SER A 262 8.06 -10.77 24.96
N ALA A 263 8.71 -11.83 25.45
CA ALA A 263 8.03 -13.05 25.90
C ALA A 263 7.43 -12.94 27.31
N VAL A 264 7.65 -11.82 28.01
CA VAL A 264 7.33 -11.67 29.44
C VAL A 264 6.31 -10.52 29.65
N PRO A 265 5.19 -10.75 30.37
CA PRO A 265 4.18 -9.73 30.68
C PRO A 265 4.64 -8.56 31.57
N ASP A 266 5.84 -8.60 32.15
CA ASP A 266 6.32 -7.66 33.19
C ASP A 266 6.48 -6.19 32.72
N GLY A 267 6.33 -5.92 31.41
CA GLY A 267 6.32 -4.57 30.83
C GLY A 267 4.98 -4.12 30.27
N ALA A 268 3.90 -4.91 30.42
CA ALA A 268 2.63 -4.61 29.80
C ALA A 268 1.90 -3.43 30.48
N THR A 269 1.41 -2.48 29.68
CA THR A 269 0.62 -1.37 30.20
C THR A 269 -0.86 -1.63 29.95
N VAL A 270 -1.67 -1.72 31.03
CA VAL A 270 -3.12 -1.86 30.92
C VAL A 270 -3.78 -0.52 30.61
N HIS A 271 -4.65 -0.51 29.61
CA HIS A 271 -5.33 0.69 29.11
C HIS A 271 -6.83 0.68 29.35
N CYS A 272 -7.46 -0.49 29.26
CA CYS A 272 -8.90 -0.65 29.45
C CYS A 272 -9.20 -1.99 30.11
N THR A 273 -10.16 -2.02 31.02
CA THR A 273 -10.61 -3.25 31.69
C THR A 273 -12.13 -3.31 31.74
N GLY A 274 -12.69 -4.51 31.87
CA GLY A 274 -14.12 -4.70 32.07
C GLY A 274 -14.52 -6.17 32.13
N ARG A 275 -15.82 -6.43 31.99
CA ARG A 275 -16.39 -7.79 31.94
C ARG A 275 -17.26 -7.99 30.72
N LEU A 276 -17.26 -9.20 30.19
CA LEU A 276 -18.19 -9.68 29.18
C LEU A 276 -19.40 -10.30 29.88
N TYR A 277 -20.58 -10.04 29.33
CA TYR A 277 -21.85 -10.62 29.76
C TYR A 277 -22.59 -11.12 28.52
N PRO A 278 -23.36 -12.22 28.63
CA PRO A 278 -24.31 -12.59 27.58
C PRO A 278 -25.25 -11.42 27.27
N VAL A 279 -25.56 -11.21 25.98
CA VAL A 279 -26.45 -10.11 25.58
C VAL A 279 -27.85 -10.35 26.17
N HIS A 280 -28.18 -9.63 27.25
CA HIS A 280 -29.47 -9.75 27.96
C HIS A 280 -30.18 -8.39 28.14
N ALA A 281 -29.52 -7.28 27.84
CA ALA A 281 -30.11 -5.96 28.01
C ALA A 281 -31.13 -5.66 26.89
N PRO A 282 -32.39 -5.27 27.22
CA PRO A 282 -33.36 -4.85 26.22
C PRO A 282 -32.90 -3.53 25.58
N TRP A 283 -32.93 -3.49 24.25
CA TRP A 283 -32.71 -2.27 23.49
C TRP A 283 -33.74 -1.21 23.83
N VAL A 284 -33.29 0.02 24.09
CA VAL A 284 -34.21 1.15 24.22
C VAL A 284 -34.71 1.52 22.81
N PRO A 285 -36.03 1.52 22.55
CA PRO A 285 -36.56 1.98 21.27
C PRO A 285 -36.12 3.41 20.98
N TYR A 286 -35.74 3.68 19.73
CA TYR A 286 -35.26 4.99 19.31
C TYR A 286 -36.13 5.57 18.20
N GLN A 287 -36.60 6.82 18.40
CA GLN A 287 -37.37 7.56 17.41
C GLN A 287 -36.84 9.00 17.30
N HIS A 288 -35.93 9.22 16.34
CA HIS A 288 -35.26 10.51 16.16
C HIS A 288 -36.22 11.70 15.99
N ALA A 289 -37.36 11.51 15.31
CA ALA A 289 -38.33 12.58 15.08
C ALA A 289 -38.94 13.09 16.41
N ILE A 290 -39.20 12.19 17.35
CA ILE A 290 -39.73 12.54 18.68
C ILE A 290 -38.63 13.24 19.47
N THR A 291 -37.43 12.66 19.57
CA THR A 291 -36.33 13.28 20.34
C THR A 291 -36.00 14.68 19.83
N ARG A 292 -35.95 14.87 18.50
CA ARG A 292 -35.63 16.17 17.89
C ARG A 292 -36.69 17.23 18.20
N VAL A 293 -37.98 16.91 18.02
CA VAL A 293 -39.06 17.88 18.21
C VAL A 293 -39.22 18.28 19.67
N PHE A 294 -39.09 17.34 20.61
CA PHE A 294 -39.40 17.59 22.01
C PHE A 294 -38.19 17.96 22.88
N SER A 295 -36.97 17.60 22.47
CA SER A 295 -35.76 17.78 23.31
C SER A 295 -34.67 18.64 22.66
N CYS A 296 -34.48 18.55 21.34
CA CYS A 296 -33.34 19.20 20.66
C CYS A 296 -33.80 20.27 19.65
N THR A 297 -34.20 21.44 20.16
CA THR A 297 -34.82 22.51 19.36
C THR A 297 -33.83 23.44 18.65
N SER A 298 -32.54 23.41 19.02
CA SER A 298 -31.52 24.32 18.49
C SER A 298 -30.50 23.57 17.64
N ALA A 299 -30.29 24.02 16.41
CA ALA A 299 -29.24 23.48 15.55
C ALA A 299 -27.86 24.00 16.01
N ALA A 300 -26.88 23.10 16.09
CA ALA A 300 -25.50 23.44 16.37
C ALA A 300 -24.71 23.57 15.07
N ASP A 301 -23.73 24.49 15.05
CA ASP A 301 -22.74 24.58 13.99
C ASP A 301 -21.69 23.47 14.20
N VAL A 302 -21.69 22.48 13.30
CA VAL A 302 -20.80 21.33 13.37
C VAL A 302 -19.33 21.74 13.15
N CYS A 303 -19.06 22.75 12.34
CA CYS A 303 -17.68 23.24 12.15
C CYS A 303 -17.18 23.89 13.44
N ALA A 304 -17.98 24.78 14.03
CA ALA A 304 -17.64 25.41 15.31
C ALA A 304 -17.49 24.39 16.44
N LEU A 305 -18.28 23.30 16.42
CA LEU A 305 -18.16 22.19 17.37
C LEU A 305 -16.79 21.51 17.23
N TYR A 306 -16.37 21.12 16.02
CA TYR A 306 -15.04 20.54 15.82
C TYR A 306 -13.90 21.53 16.10
N ASP A 307 -14.08 22.82 15.82
CA ASP A 307 -13.08 23.85 16.17
C ASP A 307 -12.92 23.97 17.70
N SER A 308 -14.02 23.80 18.45
CA SER A 308 -13.97 23.77 19.92
C SER A 308 -13.24 22.54 20.46
N PHE A 309 -13.42 21.38 19.82
CA PHE A 309 -12.68 20.16 20.15
C PHE A 309 -11.19 20.33 19.84
N ASP A 310 -10.85 20.91 18.68
CA ASP A 310 -9.47 21.19 18.29
C ASP A 310 -8.78 22.12 19.30
N ALA A 311 -9.44 23.21 19.68
CA ALA A 311 -8.96 24.16 20.68
C ALA A 311 -8.78 23.52 22.08
N ALA A 312 -9.57 22.50 22.40
CA ALA A 312 -9.45 21.73 23.64
C ALA A 312 -8.41 20.59 23.56
N GLY A 313 -7.79 20.39 22.40
CA GLY A 313 -6.75 19.37 22.20
C GLY A 313 -7.23 18.08 21.53
N LEU A 314 -8.46 17.99 21.02
CA LEU A 314 -8.95 16.86 20.22
C LEU A 314 -8.95 17.24 18.73
N GLN A 315 -7.80 17.05 18.07
CA GLN A 315 -7.59 17.46 16.67
C GLN A 315 -8.04 16.39 15.67
N TYR A 316 -9.31 15.96 15.73
CA TYR A 316 -9.83 14.91 14.85
C TYR A 316 -9.49 15.14 13.36
N GLY A 317 -9.00 14.11 12.69
CA GLY A 317 -8.78 14.07 11.25
C GLY A 317 -10.05 13.72 10.47
N PRO A 318 -10.02 13.71 9.13
CA PRO A 318 -11.20 13.54 8.28
C PRO A 318 -12.03 12.27 8.55
N GLY A 319 -11.38 11.17 8.96
CA GLY A 319 -12.02 9.91 9.31
C GLY A 319 -12.82 9.93 10.61
N TYR A 320 -12.49 10.85 11.54
CA TYR A 320 -13.16 11.07 12.83
C TYR A 320 -13.96 12.38 12.85
N ARG A 321 -14.31 12.91 11.66
CA ARG A 321 -15.24 14.03 11.49
C ARG A 321 -16.51 13.62 10.74
N ARG A 322 -17.34 12.75 11.35
CA ARG A 322 -18.51 12.13 10.71
C ARG A 322 -19.80 12.92 10.90
N LEU A 323 -19.86 13.85 11.85
CA LEU A 323 -21.07 14.65 12.07
C LEU A 323 -21.41 15.48 10.83
N VAL A 324 -22.68 15.41 10.40
CA VAL A 324 -23.22 16.21 9.27
C VAL A 324 -24.11 17.31 9.79
N GLN A 325 -24.92 16.99 10.81
CA GLN A 325 -25.80 17.94 11.49
C GLN A 325 -25.87 17.55 12.95
N ALA A 326 -25.91 18.53 13.85
CA ALA A 326 -26.08 18.31 15.26
C ALA A 326 -27.14 19.27 15.83
N TRP A 327 -27.82 18.83 16.88
CA TRP A 327 -28.86 19.59 17.57
C TRP A 327 -28.68 19.42 19.07
N GLY A 328 -28.84 20.52 19.79
CA GLY A 328 -28.91 20.55 21.24
C GLY A 328 -30.06 21.46 21.69
N GLY A 329 -30.06 21.87 22.95
CA GLY A 329 -31.06 22.79 23.46
C GLY A 329 -30.97 22.96 24.97
N VAL A 330 -32.07 23.44 25.56
CA VAL A 330 -32.21 23.62 27.01
C VAL A 330 -32.45 22.29 27.75
N SER A 331 -32.69 21.21 27.01
CA SER A 331 -32.86 19.87 27.58
C SER A 331 -31.51 19.21 27.81
N ALA A 332 -31.49 18.18 28.66
CA ALA A 332 -30.29 17.40 28.94
C ALA A 332 -29.99 16.35 27.84
N THR A 333 -30.47 16.58 26.61
CA THR A 333 -30.34 15.67 25.47
C THR A 333 -29.78 16.42 24.27
N ALA A 334 -28.86 15.76 23.54
CA ALA A 334 -28.32 16.21 22.28
C ALA A 334 -28.41 15.09 21.23
N MET A 335 -28.42 15.48 19.97
CA MET A 335 -28.55 14.56 18.85
C MET A 335 -27.65 14.98 17.70
N ALA A 336 -27.26 14.01 16.87
CA ALA A 336 -26.63 14.32 15.60
C ALA A 336 -26.93 13.28 14.53
N ARG A 337 -26.75 13.70 13.28
CA ARG A 337 -26.78 12.84 12.10
C ARG A 337 -25.37 12.67 11.57
N LEU A 338 -24.96 11.43 11.37
CA LEU A 338 -23.63 11.08 10.90
C LEU A 338 -23.65 10.82 9.40
N ARG A 339 -22.50 11.03 8.75
CA ARG A 339 -22.32 10.70 7.33
C ARG A 339 -22.48 9.20 7.15
N ALA A 340 -23.20 8.81 6.10
CA ALA A 340 -23.37 7.41 5.79
C ALA A 340 -22.02 6.71 5.52
N ARG A 341 -21.92 5.47 5.98
CA ARG A 341 -20.73 4.62 5.79
C ARG A 341 -21.11 3.41 4.93
N ALA A 342 -20.25 3.10 3.95
CA ALA A 342 -20.43 1.95 3.06
C ALA A 342 -19.72 0.68 3.59
N ASP A 343 -18.66 0.84 4.38
CA ASP A 343 -17.87 -0.26 4.94
C ASP A 343 -17.36 0.08 6.35
N LEU A 344 -17.38 -0.90 7.24
CA LEU A 344 -16.94 -0.85 8.63
C LEU A 344 -15.49 -1.27 8.84
N GLN A 345 -14.74 -1.55 7.76
CA GLN A 345 -13.33 -1.92 7.80
C GLN A 345 -13.06 -3.14 8.71
N GLY A 346 -13.99 -4.10 8.69
CA GLY A 346 -13.92 -5.33 9.47
C GLY A 346 -14.41 -5.21 10.93
N THR A 347 -14.85 -4.04 11.39
CA THR A 347 -15.46 -3.83 12.72
C THR A 347 -16.97 -4.06 12.71
N GLN A 348 -17.59 -4.27 13.87
CA GLN A 348 -19.04 -4.30 14.01
C GLN A 348 -19.62 -2.89 14.15
N VAL A 349 -19.01 -2.06 14.99
CA VAL A 349 -19.29 -0.62 15.03
C VAL A 349 -17.98 0.11 14.78
N HIS A 350 -17.95 0.97 13.76
CA HIS A 350 -16.72 1.69 13.45
C HIS A 350 -16.38 2.65 14.61
N PRO A 351 -15.15 2.63 15.15
CA PRO A 351 -14.79 3.42 16.31
C PRO A 351 -15.09 4.91 16.16
N SER A 352 -14.82 5.50 14.99
CA SER A 352 -15.13 6.92 14.72
C SER A 352 -16.61 7.27 14.85
N ASP A 353 -17.52 6.36 14.46
CA ASP A 353 -18.94 6.66 14.48
C ASP A 353 -19.46 6.66 15.93
N LEU A 354 -18.93 5.76 16.77
CA LEU A 354 -19.23 5.71 18.19
C LEU A 354 -18.51 6.81 19.00
N ASP A 355 -17.33 7.24 18.56
CA ASP A 355 -16.59 8.37 19.15
C ASP A 355 -17.33 9.69 18.88
N ASP A 356 -17.70 9.97 17.64
CA ASP A 356 -18.50 11.15 17.29
C ASP A 356 -19.84 11.17 18.05
N ALA A 357 -20.47 10.00 18.23
CA ALA A 357 -21.69 9.90 19.04
C ALA A 357 -21.46 10.32 20.49
N GLN A 358 -20.31 10.00 21.09
CA GLN A 358 -19.97 10.43 22.46
C GLN A 358 -19.72 11.95 22.51
N CYS A 359 -19.01 12.49 21.51
CA CYS A 359 -18.67 13.92 21.43
C CYS A 359 -19.91 14.84 21.35
N VAL A 360 -21.02 14.35 20.77
CA VAL A 360 -22.31 15.06 20.76
C VAL A 360 -22.80 15.42 22.17
N GLY A 361 -22.38 14.68 23.20
CA GLY A 361 -22.70 14.98 24.59
C GLY A 361 -22.27 16.37 25.06
N ALA A 362 -21.26 16.98 24.42
CA ALA A 362 -20.86 18.36 24.70
C ALA A 362 -22.01 19.36 24.47
N LEU A 363 -22.95 19.06 23.56
CA LEU A 363 -24.12 19.89 23.28
C LEU A 363 -25.27 19.69 24.29
N ALA A 364 -25.27 18.60 25.06
CA ALA A 364 -26.29 18.28 26.06
C ALA A 364 -26.03 18.94 27.43
N LEU A 365 -24.81 19.46 27.63
CA LEU A 365 -24.40 20.17 28.84
C LEU A 365 -24.75 21.65 28.68
N ALA A 366 -26.02 22.00 28.85
CA ALA A 366 -26.49 23.38 28.79
C ALA A 366 -25.74 24.26 29.81
N GLY A 367 -24.93 25.21 29.32
CA GLY A 367 -24.30 26.26 30.13
C GLY A 367 -22.79 26.14 30.41
N GLY A 368 -22.11 25.11 29.91
CA GLY A 368 -20.64 25.04 29.93
C GLY A 368 -20.04 25.79 28.75
N ALA A 369 -19.01 26.62 28.98
CA ALA A 369 -18.22 27.17 27.88
C ALA A 369 -17.73 26.02 26.97
N LEU A 370 -17.75 26.23 25.66
CA LEU A 370 -17.21 25.36 24.59
C LEU A 370 -15.68 25.13 24.72
N GLY A 371 -15.17 24.84 25.91
CA GLY A 371 -13.74 24.79 26.23
C GLY A 371 -13.31 23.63 27.13
N GLU A 372 -14.24 22.86 27.70
CA GLU A 372 -13.91 21.65 28.45
C GLU A 372 -14.35 20.42 27.66
N THR A 373 -13.39 19.78 26.99
CA THR A 373 -13.63 18.51 26.31
C THR A 373 -13.24 17.36 27.23
N GLY A 374 -14.06 16.31 27.29
CA GLY A 374 -13.85 15.17 28.17
C GLY A 374 -13.36 13.93 27.45
N LEU A 375 -12.40 13.21 28.04
CA LEU A 375 -12.02 11.87 27.59
C LEU A 375 -12.89 10.80 28.27
N PRO A 376 -13.19 9.68 27.59
CA PRO A 376 -13.89 8.55 28.20
C PRO A 376 -13.20 8.07 29.49
N PHE A 377 -14.00 7.83 30.54
CA PHE A 377 -13.51 7.34 31.83
C PHE A 377 -14.14 6.01 32.24
N ALA A 378 -15.46 5.88 32.13
CA ALA A 378 -16.14 4.64 32.46
C ALA A 378 -17.42 4.44 31.64
N VAL A 379 -17.83 3.17 31.48
CA VAL A 379 -19.12 2.77 30.91
C VAL A 379 -19.71 1.67 31.78
N ASP A 380 -20.92 1.86 32.29
CA ASP A 380 -21.58 0.86 33.14
C ASP A 380 -22.01 -0.35 32.31
N SER A 381 -22.55 -0.13 31.11
CA SER A 381 -22.92 -1.17 30.15
C SER A 381 -22.76 -0.70 28.69
N ALA A 382 -22.25 -1.56 27.82
CA ALA A 382 -22.12 -1.31 26.38
C ALA A 382 -22.61 -2.51 25.55
N VAL A 383 -23.42 -2.24 24.53
CA VAL A 383 -23.91 -3.22 23.56
C VAL A 383 -23.62 -2.73 22.15
N LEU A 384 -22.95 -3.55 21.34
CA LEU A 384 -22.53 -3.23 19.96
C LEU A 384 -23.03 -4.35 19.01
N GLN A 385 -24.17 -4.16 18.33
CA GLN A 385 -24.75 -5.18 17.42
C GLN A 385 -24.59 -4.87 15.93
N GLY A 386 -24.06 -3.70 15.60
CA GLY A 386 -23.63 -3.35 14.26
C GLY A 386 -24.35 -2.14 13.70
N ALA A 387 -23.59 -1.15 13.25
CA ALA A 387 -24.09 0.15 12.83
C ALA A 387 -23.58 0.50 11.43
N LEU A 388 -24.43 0.39 10.41
CA LEU A 388 -24.07 0.63 9.02
C LEU A 388 -25.13 1.49 8.32
N GLY A 389 -24.71 2.31 7.36
CA GLY A 389 -25.58 3.18 6.60
C GLY A 389 -25.69 4.57 7.22
N GLU A 390 -26.87 5.20 7.11
CA GLU A 390 -27.14 6.51 7.69
C GLU A 390 -27.56 6.39 9.16
N LEU A 391 -26.72 6.94 10.03
CA LEU A 391 -26.84 6.79 11.49
C LEU A 391 -27.18 8.12 12.16
N TRP A 392 -27.88 8.00 13.27
CA TRP A 392 -28.21 9.06 14.19
C TRP A 392 -27.64 8.74 15.56
N ALA A 393 -26.97 9.72 16.15
CA ALA A 393 -26.50 9.70 17.52
C ALA A 393 -27.48 10.43 18.43
N GLU A 394 -27.71 9.89 19.62
CA GLU A 394 -28.41 10.56 20.72
C GLU A 394 -27.59 10.41 22.00
N VAL A 395 -27.43 11.51 22.72
CA VAL A 395 -26.81 11.55 24.03
C VAL A 395 -27.77 12.19 25.01
N ALA A 396 -28.11 11.50 26.10
CA ALA A 396 -28.99 12.02 27.15
C ALA A 396 -28.32 11.91 28.53
N GLN A 397 -28.31 12.98 29.30
CA GLN A 397 -27.74 12.99 30.65
C GLN A 397 -28.62 12.20 31.62
N GLN A 398 -28.01 11.32 32.41
CA GLN A 398 -28.68 10.45 33.39
C GLN A 398 -28.48 10.92 34.85
N GLY A 399 -27.68 11.97 35.05
CA GLY A 399 -27.29 12.50 36.37
C GLY A 399 -25.88 12.06 36.80
N GLY A 400 -25.24 12.81 37.71
CA GLY A 400 -23.94 12.41 38.29
C GLY A 400 -22.79 12.19 37.29
N GLN A 401 -22.61 13.11 36.34
CA GLN A 401 -21.67 13.04 35.18
C GLN A 401 -21.87 11.84 34.24
N ALA A 402 -22.94 11.06 34.41
CA ALA A 402 -23.26 9.94 33.55
C ALA A 402 -24.24 10.35 32.44
N ALA A 403 -24.06 9.77 31.25
CA ALA A 403 -24.93 9.91 30.10
C ALA A 403 -25.21 8.55 29.44
N SER A 404 -26.35 8.44 28.77
CA SER A 404 -26.59 7.40 27.77
C SER A 404 -26.17 7.88 26.40
N VAL A 405 -25.47 7.04 25.63
CA VAL A 405 -25.14 7.27 24.22
C VAL A 405 -25.82 6.19 23.39
N ARG A 406 -26.42 6.57 22.25
CA ARG A 406 -27.10 5.68 21.31
C ARG A 406 -26.66 5.98 19.89
N LEU A 407 -26.44 4.94 19.10
CA LEU A 407 -26.38 5.00 17.64
C LEU A 407 -27.50 4.16 17.06
N ALA A 408 -28.28 4.72 16.14
CA ALA A 408 -29.41 4.03 15.52
C ALA A 408 -29.64 4.51 14.08
N THR A 409 -30.38 3.75 13.29
CA THR A 409 -30.88 4.21 11.99
C THR A 409 -32.08 5.16 12.17
N HIS A 410 -32.52 5.81 11.09
CA HIS A 410 -33.66 6.74 11.11
C HIS A 410 -34.97 6.12 11.64
N VAL A 411 -35.18 4.81 11.52
CA VAL A 411 -36.31 4.07 12.09
C VAL A 411 -35.80 2.75 12.63
N GLY A 412 -35.85 2.54 13.94
CA GLY A 412 -35.55 1.22 14.50
C GLY A 412 -35.02 1.20 15.93
N ARG A 413 -34.50 0.02 16.29
CA ARG A 413 -33.75 -0.21 17.53
C ARG A 413 -32.37 0.43 17.42
N ALA A 414 -31.80 0.84 18.56
CA ALA A 414 -30.39 1.20 18.61
C ALA A 414 -29.51 0.02 18.16
N GLN A 415 -28.39 0.36 17.54
CA GLN A 415 -27.39 -0.52 16.95
C GLN A 415 -26.10 -0.54 17.79
N ALA A 416 -25.83 0.57 18.48
CA ALA A 416 -24.88 0.65 19.59
C ALA A 416 -25.51 1.43 20.74
N GLN A 417 -25.28 0.98 21.97
CA GLN A 417 -25.84 1.57 23.19
C GLN A 417 -24.79 1.55 24.30
N LEU A 418 -24.49 2.73 24.85
CA LEU A 418 -23.67 2.91 26.06
C LEU A 418 -24.56 3.48 27.17
N ASP A 419 -24.59 2.83 28.32
CA ASP A 419 -25.29 3.29 29.53
C ASP A 419 -24.30 3.64 30.63
N GLY A 420 -24.60 4.70 31.37
CA GLY A 420 -23.71 5.19 32.40
C GLY A 420 -22.35 5.65 31.87
N PHE A 421 -22.28 6.15 30.63
CA PHE A 421 -21.06 6.69 30.03
C PHE A 421 -20.60 7.94 30.79
N ARG A 422 -19.35 7.96 31.25
CA ARG A 422 -18.76 9.07 32.01
C ARG A 422 -17.47 9.52 31.35
N SER A 423 -17.27 10.84 31.29
CA SER A 423 -16.05 11.46 30.79
C SER A 423 -15.33 12.27 31.88
N ARG A 424 -14.04 12.51 31.70
CA ARG A 424 -13.21 13.37 32.54
C ARG A 424 -12.60 14.49 31.72
N VAL A 425 -12.61 15.71 32.25
CA VAL A 425 -12.08 16.90 31.57
C VAL A 425 -10.61 16.70 31.18
N LEU A 426 -10.32 16.89 29.90
CA LEU A 426 -8.98 17.01 29.35
C LEU A 426 -8.46 18.41 29.67
N ARG A 427 -7.40 18.51 30.47
CA ARG A 427 -6.72 19.80 30.70
C ARG A 427 -5.81 20.08 29.51
N ALA A 428 -6.04 21.21 28.84
CA ALA A 428 -5.19 21.66 27.74
C ALA A 428 -3.77 22.01 28.24
N GLU A 429 -2.74 21.44 27.63
CA GLU A 429 -1.38 21.98 27.66
C GLU A 429 -1.16 22.88 26.44
N ALA A 430 -0.30 23.89 26.58
CA ALA A 430 -0.13 24.94 25.57
C ALA A 430 0.28 24.38 24.20
N PRO A 431 -0.25 24.93 23.08
CA PRO A 431 0.01 24.40 21.75
C PRO A 431 1.47 24.58 21.33
N SER A 432 2.11 23.51 20.86
CA SER A 432 3.42 23.57 20.20
C SER A 432 3.25 23.98 18.73
N GLN A 433 3.95 25.04 18.31
CA GLN A 433 3.90 25.55 16.93
C GLN A 433 4.47 24.53 15.93
N ARG A 434 3.79 24.35 14.78
CA ARG A 434 4.27 23.54 13.64
C ARG A 434 4.75 24.45 12.51
N HIS A 435 5.95 24.20 11.97
CA HIS A 435 6.50 24.86 10.78
C HIS A 435 6.14 24.06 9.49
N LEU A 436 5.99 24.75 8.35
CA LEU A 436 5.69 24.18 7.01
C LEU A 436 6.83 24.49 6.02
N TYR A 437 7.18 23.56 5.12
CA TYR A 437 8.17 23.72 4.02
C TYR A 437 7.52 23.81 2.63
N VAL A 438 8.26 24.33 1.63
CA VAL A 438 7.89 24.44 0.20
C VAL A 438 9.06 24.00 -0.73
N THR A 439 8.75 23.41 -1.90
CA THR A 439 9.68 22.79 -2.87
C THR A 439 9.75 23.51 -4.23
N GLU A 440 10.92 23.59 -4.87
CA GLU A 440 11.12 24.09 -6.26
C GLU A 440 12.15 23.28 -7.08
N TRP A 441 12.03 23.31 -8.43
CA TRP A 441 12.81 22.51 -9.40
C TRP A 441 13.66 23.34 -10.38
N ARG A 442 14.78 22.79 -10.87
CA ARG A 442 15.64 23.39 -11.92
C ARG A 442 16.26 22.33 -12.86
N THR A 443 16.62 22.74 -14.09
CA THR A 443 17.05 21.88 -15.21
C THR A 443 18.56 21.97 -15.50
N LEU A 444 19.18 20.88 -15.98
CA LEU A 444 20.61 20.79 -16.32
C LEU A 444 20.87 20.13 -17.68
N GLU A 445 21.86 20.64 -18.43
CA GLU A 445 22.29 20.18 -19.77
C GLU A 445 23.36 19.06 -19.75
N VAL A 446 23.40 18.25 -20.82
CA VAL A 446 24.07 16.92 -20.88
C VAL A 446 25.19 16.86 -21.94
N TRP A 447 26.34 16.25 -21.59
CA TRP A 447 27.38 15.76 -22.54
C TRP A 447 27.89 14.34 -22.18
N ALA A 448 28.58 13.71 -23.14
CA ALA A 448 28.48 12.31 -23.55
C ALA A 448 29.39 11.23 -22.90
N GLN A 449 28.90 9.97 -23.02
CA GLN A 449 29.48 8.61 -23.22
C GLN A 449 30.76 8.10 -22.47
N GLY A 450 30.63 6.91 -21.86
CA GLY A 450 31.71 6.05 -21.34
C GLY A 450 31.25 4.61 -20.99
N GLU A 451 32.14 3.60 -21.09
CA GLU A 451 31.92 2.12 -21.06
C GLU A 451 31.77 1.48 -19.64
N ALA A 452 31.20 0.25 -19.55
CA ALA A 452 30.64 -0.41 -18.33
C ALA A 452 31.48 -1.57 -17.71
N SER A 453 31.25 -1.92 -16.41
CA SER A 453 31.81 -3.08 -15.65
C SER A 453 30.93 -3.55 -14.43
N ALA A 454 31.36 -4.59 -13.66
CA ALA A 454 30.63 -5.77 -13.12
C ALA A 454 29.88 -5.70 -11.74
N MET A 455 29.21 -6.80 -11.29
CA MET A 455 28.46 -6.96 -10.02
C MET A 455 28.99 -8.12 -9.15
N LEU A 456 29.16 -7.90 -7.82
CA LEU A 456 29.70 -8.87 -6.83
C LEU A 456 28.66 -9.16 -5.72
N LEU A 457 28.57 -10.40 -5.23
CA LEU A 457 27.77 -10.79 -4.05
C LEU A 457 28.71 -11.43 -3.02
N LEU A 458 28.63 -11.04 -1.75
CA LEU A 458 29.43 -11.62 -0.65
C LEU A 458 28.49 -12.11 0.47
N ASP A 459 28.77 -13.30 0.99
CA ASP A 459 28.10 -13.95 2.14
C ASP A 459 29.12 -14.09 3.28
N ASP A 460 28.70 -13.83 4.53
CA ASP A 460 29.55 -13.74 5.71
C ASP A 460 29.48 -15.00 6.58
N GLY A 461 29.83 -16.14 5.98
CA GLY A 461 30.46 -17.23 6.73
C GLY A 461 29.76 -18.60 6.75
N GLY A 462 30.55 -19.61 6.40
CA GLY A 462 30.57 -20.89 7.11
C GLY A 462 29.95 -22.10 6.43
N ALA A 463 29.01 -21.95 5.49
CA ALA A 463 28.48 -23.08 4.74
C ALA A 463 28.46 -22.77 3.23
N PRO A 464 29.08 -23.60 2.38
CA PRO A 464 29.04 -23.38 0.93
C PRO A 464 27.59 -23.39 0.44
N LEU A 465 27.26 -22.48 -0.48
CA LEU A 465 26.00 -22.50 -1.24
C LEU A 465 25.69 -23.94 -1.64
N ALA A 466 24.48 -24.42 -1.31
CA ALA A 466 24.05 -25.73 -1.77
C ALA A 466 23.93 -25.69 -3.30
N ASN A 467 24.90 -26.33 -3.97
CA ASN A 467 24.96 -26.58 -5.41
C ASN A 467 25.55 -25.45 -6.30
N PRO A 468 26.86 -25.13 -6.17
CA PRO A 468 27.54 -24.14 -7.03
C PRO A 468 27.59 -24.55 -8.52
N ASP A 469 27.40 -25.84 -8.83
CA ASP A 469 27.40 -26.39 -10.19
C ASP A 469 26.19 -25.95 -11.04
N ARG A 470 25.10 -25.48 -10.41
CA ARG A 470 23.95 -24.92 -11.14
C ARG A 470 24.20 -23.50 -11.66
N VAL A 471 25.04 -22.72 -10.95
CA VAL A 471 25.34 -21.32 -11.29
C VAL A 471 26.42 -21.25 -12.39
N SER A 472 27.35 -22.19 -12.42
CA SER A 472 28.50 -22.19 -13.35
C SER A 472 28.19 -22.72 -14.76
N ARG A 473 27.11 -23.47 -14.98
CA ARG A 473 26.86 -24.12 -16.30
C ARG A 473 26.08 -23.28 -17.32
N ARG A 474 25.53 -22.11 -16.96
CA ARG A 474 24.78 -21.24 -17.90
C ARG A 474 25.52 -19.97 -18.33
N ALA A 475 26.53 -19.54 -17.59
CA ALA A 475 27.45 -18.48 -17.99
C ALA A 475 28.68 -19.14 -18.63
N GLY A 476 28.90 -18.97 -19.93
CA GLY A 476 29.88 -19.73 -20.72
C GLY A 476 31.37 -19.51 -20.42
N HIS A 477 31.79 -19.18 -19.20
CA HIS A 477 33.21 -19.17 -18.81
C HIS A 477 33.40 -19.46 -17.31
N GLU A 478 34.48 -20.20 -16.98
CA GLU A 478 34.96 -20.39 -15.61
C GLU A 478 35.21 -19.04 -14.94
N ALA A 479 34.44 -18.72 -13.90
CA ALA A 479 34.69 -17.55 -13.07
C ALA A 479 35.98 -17.78 -12.25
N PRO A 480 36.96 -16.85 -12.26
CA PRO A 480 38.13 -16.97 -11.40
C PRO A 480 37.69 -16.86 -9.94
N ALA A 481 38.10 -17.81 -9.10
CA ALA A 481 37.92 -17.72 -7.66
C ALA A 481 38.75 -16.53 -7.13
N VAL A 482 38.10 -15.43 -6.77
CA VAL A 482 38.75 -14.29 -6.12
C VAL A 482 38.84 -14.60 -4.62
N ASN A 483 40.05 -14.72 -4.10
CA ASN A 483 40.28 -14.99 -2.68
C ASN A 483 40.20 -13.68 -1.88
N CYS A 484 39.09 -13.46 -1.17
CA CYS A 484 38.78 -12.23 -0.43
C CYS A 484 39.17 -12.32 1.07
N GLY A 485 40.31 -12.92 1.42
CA GLY A 485 40.76 -13.03 2.82
C GLY A 485 39.92 -14.02 3.66
N GLU A 486 39.64 -13.69 4.92
CA GLU A 486 38.91 -14.56 5.89
C GLU A 486 37.44 -14.86 5.55
N TRP A 487 36.95 -14.37 4.41
CA TRP A 487 35.56 -14.49 3.98
C TRP A 487 35.39 -15.66 3.02
N THR A 488 34.73 -16.74 3.46
CA THR A 488 34.32 -17.85 2.58
C THR A 488 32.96 -17.53 1.95
N GLY A 489 32.95 -16.71 0.91
CA GLY A 489 31.74 -16.36 0.13
C GLY A 489 31.81 -16.88 -1.31
N ALA A 490 30.66 -17.26 -1.88
CA ALA A 490 30.58 -17.64 -3.28
C ALA A 490 30.47 -16.40 -4.17
N VAL A 491 31.44 -16.23 -5.07
CA VAL A 491 31.49 -15.11 -6.02
C VAL A 491 30.81 -15.53 -7.32
N VAL A 492 29.74 -14.84 -7.71
CA VAL A 492 29.17 -14.93 -9.07
C VAL A 492 29.65 -13.73 -9.87
N ALA A 493 30.71 -13.91 -10.67
CA ALA A 493 31.22 -12.87 -11.55
C ALA A 493 30.61 -13.03 -12.95
N VAL A 494 29.86 -12.03 -13.41
CA VAL A 494 29.42 -11.95 -14.82
C VAL A 494 30.36 -11.00 -15.55
N ALA A 495 31.42 -11.54 -16.14
CA ALA A 495 32.28 -10.77 -17.04
C ALA A 495 31.69 -10.81 -18.45
N ALA A 496 31.03 -9.74 -18.88
CA ALA A 496 30.65 -9.55 -20.26
C ALA A 496 31.56 -8.47 -20.86
N VAL A 497 32.44 -8.86 -21.79
CA VAL A 497 33.15 -7.89 -22.65
C VAL A 497 32.23 -7.54 -23.82
N VAL A 498 32.11 -6.23 -24.09
CA VAL A 498 31.53 -5.54 -25.27
C VAL A 498 30.12 -4.95 -25.14
N ARG A 499 30.10 -3.61 -25.34
CA ARG A 499 29.05 -2.66 -25.74
C ARG A 499 27.58 -3.00 -25.41
N ALA A 500 27.11 -2.31 -24.36
CA ALA A 500 25.74 -1.82 -24.21
C ALA A 500 24.60 -2.86 -24.22
N SER A 501 24.64 -3.84 -23.31
CA SER A 501 23.43 -4.39 -22.68
C SER A 501 23.82 -5.48 -21.68
N VAL A 502 23.83 -5.15 -20.39
CA VAL A 502 23.77 -6.18 -19.34
C VAL A 502 22.66 -5.78 -18.39
N PRO A 503 21.45 -6.36 -18.51
CA PRO A 503 20.61 -6.42 -17.30
C PRO A 503 19.88 -7.74 -17.05
N LEU A 504 19.41 -8.48 -18.06
CA LEU A 504 18.35 -9.46 -17.80
C LEU A 504 18.84 -10.77 -17.13
N ALA A 505 19.86 -11.42 -17.70
CA ALA A 505 20.38 -12.67 -17.14
C ALA A 505 21.01 -12.48 -15.75
N ALA A 506 21.68 -11.33 -15.53
CA ALA A 506 22.26 -11.00 -14.23
C ALA A 506 21.18 -10.73 -13.16
N LEU A 507 20.10 -10.04 -13.51
CA LEU A 507 18.97 -9.80 -12.60
C LEU A 507 18.16 -11.07 -12.32
N GLU A 508 18.01 -11.95 -13.31
CA GLU A 508 17.33 -13.24 -13.15
C GLU A 508 18.07 -14.15 -12.16
N GLU A 509 19.40 -14.21 -12.25
CA GLU A 509 20.23 -14.96 -11.29
C GLU A 509 20.17 -14.35 -9.87
N VAL A 510 20.22 -13.02 -9.74
CA VAL A 510 20.05 -12.33 -8.45
C VAL A 510 18.69 -12.66 -7.83
N LEU A 511 17.62 -12.60 -8.62
CA LEU A 511 16.28 -12.91 -8.15
C LEU A 511 16.17 -14.37 -7.67
N CYS A 512 16.79 -15.30 -8.39
CA CYS A 512 16.81 -16.72 -8.03
C CYS A 512 17.49 -16.96 -6.67
N VAL A 513 18.60 -16.25 -6.41
CA VAL A 513 19.33 -16.32 -5.12
C VAL A 513 18.50 -15.72 -3.98
N VAL A 514 17.89 -14.55 -4.18
CA VAL A 514 17.01 -13.92 -3.17
C VAL A 514 15.82 -14.81 -2.84
N GLN A 515 15.19 -15.42 -3.85
CA GLN A 515 14.07 -16.35 -3.65
C GLN A 515 14.50 -17.62 -2.91
N ALA A 516 15.67 -18.17 -3.22
CA ALA A 516 16.21 -19.33 -2.53
C ALA A 516 16.52 -19.02 -1.05
N GLN A 517 17.05 -17.83 -0.76
CA GLN A 517 17.32 -17.40 0.61
C GLN A 517 16.05 -17.11 1.41
N ALA A 518 15.07 -16.41 0.81
CA ALA A 518 13.78 -16.13 1.46
C ALA A 518 12.99 -17.40 1.83
N ALA A 519 13.27 -18.53 1.17
CA ALA A 519 12.65 -19.82 1.45
C ALA A 519 13.30 -20.60 2.63
N MET A 520 14.45 -20.16 3.14
CA MET A 520 15.15 -20.84 4.25
C MET A 520 14.72 -20.26 5.61
N ALA A 521 14.22 -21.12 6.50
CA ALA A 521 13.58 -20.73 7.77
C ALA A 521 14.53 -20.31 8.93
N ALA A 522 15.81 -20.05 8.66
CA ALA A 522 16.76 -19.56 9.67
C ALA A 522 16.99 -18.06 9.49
N SER A 523 17.11 -17.31 10.60
CA SER A 523 17.26 -15.85 10.68
C SER A 523 18.08 -15.20 9.54
N PRO A 524 17.72 -13.99 9.08
CA PRO A 524 18.17 -13.48 7.79
C PRO A 524 19.67 -13.16 7.78
N ARG A 525 20.36 -13.59 6.73
CA ARG A 525 21.77 -13.27 6.42
C ARG A 525 21.80 -12.13 5.40
N SER A 526 22.69 -11.16 5.57
CA SER A 526 22.71 -9.93 4.77
C SER A 526 23.03 -10.20 3.30
N VAL A 527 22.25 -9.62 2.39
CA VAL A 527 22.45 -9.76 0.94
C VAL A 527 23.01 -8.45 0.40
N TRP A 528 24.18 -8.51 -0.24
CA TRP A 528 24.88 -7.34 -0.76
C TRP A 528 24.88 -7.32 -2.29
N LEU A 529 24.30 -6.29 -2.88
CA LEU A 529 24.34 -6.02 -4.32
C LEU A 529 25.43 -4.97 -4.59
N LEU A 530 26.58 -5.37 -5.13
CA LEU A 530 27.65 -4.45 -5.52
C LEU A 530 27.54 -4.02 -6.97
N ALA A 531 27.62 -2.71 -7.24
CA ALA A 531 27.67 -2.15 -8.58
C ALA A 531 29.04 -1.49 -8.81
N GLU A 532 29.77 -1.81 -9.89
CA GLU A 532 31.02 -1.11 -10.19
C GLU A 532 30.79 0.30 -10.76
N ARG A 533 31.23 1.32 -10.01
CA ARG A 533 31.24 2.75 -10.35
C ARG A 533 29.86 3.35 -10.60
N VAL A 534 29.18 3.68 -9.51
CA VAL A 534 28.29 4.84 -9.50
C VAL A 534 29.06 6.01 -8.91
N GLN A 535 29.80 6.76 -9.75
CA GLN A 535 30.00 8.15 -9.37
C GLN A 535 28.59 8.74 -9.23
N VAL A 536 28.28 9.26 -8.04
CA VAL A 536 27.06 10.00 -7.74
C VAL A 536 27.06 11.22 -8.66
N GLY A 537 26.56 11.01 -9.88
CA GLY A 537 26.79 11.88 -11.01
C GLY A 537 27.05 11.11 -12.31
N ARG A 538 25.99 10.98 -13.13
CA ARG A 538 26.02 10.95 -14.60
C ARG A 538 26.04 9.62 -15.39
N GLN A 539 25.89 8.41 -14.82
CA GLN A 539 25.51 7.22 -15.63
C GLN A 539 24.52 6.27 -14.91
N PRO A 540 23.34 5.95 -15.48
CA PRO A 540 22.30 5.15 -14.82
C PRO A 540 22.31 3.67 -15.25
N GLY A 541 23.48 3.05 -15.41
CA GLY A 541 23.57 1.67 -15.92
C GLY A 541 22.89 0.61 -15.03
N LEU A 542 22.72 0.88 -13.73
CA LEU A 542 22.28 -0.11 -12.73
C LEU A 542 21.17 0.41 -11.78
N ALA A 543 20.43 1.46 -12.17
CA ALA A 543 19.30 1.99 -11.39
C ALA A 543 18.21 0.93 -11.12
N GLY A 544 18.11 -0.09 -11.99
CA GLY A 544 17.22 -1.24 -11.83
C GLY A 544 17.51 -2.07 -10.57
N SER A 545 18.78 -2.25 -10.20
CA SER A 545 19.15 -3.04 -9.01
C SER A 545 18.77 -2.34 -7.71
N TRP A 546 18.93 -1.01 -7.67
CA TRP A 546 18.45 -0.18 -6.55
C TRP A 546 16.91 -0.12 -6.49
N GLY A 547 16.25 -0.07 -7.66
CA GLY A 547 14.80 -0.21 -7.76
C GLY A 547 14.30 -1.53 -7.20
N LEU A 548 14.90 -2.65 -7.62
CA LEU A 548 14.57 -3.99 -7.14
C LEU A 548 14.80 -4.13 -5.63
N ALA A 549 15.93 -3.63 -5.13
CA ALA A 549 16.25 -3.64 -3.71
C ALA A 549 15.27 -2.84 -2.86
N ARG A 550 14.77 -1.71 -3.38
CA ARG A 550 13.72 -0.90 -2.74
C ARG A 550 12.39 -1.63 -2.77
N SER A 551 11.98 -2.16 -3.92
CA SER A 551 10.74 -2.93 -4.04
C SER A 551 10.73 -4.14 -3.11
N ALA A 552 11.83 -4.90 -3.03
CA ALA A 552 11.94 -6.04 -2.12
C ALA A 552 11.85 -5.64 -0.64
N ARG A 553 12.49 -4.54 -0.23
CA ARG A 553 12.39 -4.01 1.14
C ARG A 553 11.00 -3.44 1.46
N VAL A 554 10.29 -2.90 0.48
CA VAL A 554 8.91 -2.43 0.65
C VAL A 554 7.95 -3.62 0.79
N GLU A 555 8.16 -4.70 0.04
CA GLU A 555 7.35 -5.91 0.10
C GLU A 555 7.65 -6.74 1.36
N GLU A 556 8.89 -6.75 1.84
CA GLU A 556 9.30 -7.43 3.08
C GLU A 556 10.35 -6.59 3.83
N MET A 557 9.85 -5.74 4.75
CA MET A 557 10.66 -4.77 5.51
C MET A 557 11.75 -5.40 6.39
N SER A 558 11.67 -6.71 6.64
CA SER A 558 12.64 -7.46 7.45
C SER A 558 13.87 -7.97 6.66
N LEU A 559 13.88 -7.85 5.32
CA LEU A 559 15.00 -8.28 4.47
C LEU A 559 16.22 -7.34 4.64
N PRO A 560 17.37 -7.82 5.14
CA PRO A 560 18.60 -7.03 5.24
C PRO A 560 19.31 -6.98 3.88
N LEU A 561 18.68 -6.33 2.90
CA LEU A 561 19.16 -6.22 1.52
C LEU A 561 19.83 -4.86 1.28
N CYS A 562 21.14 -4.87 1.03
CA CYS A 562 21.98 -3.67 0.94
C CYS A 562 22.56 -3.51 -0.48
N CYS A 563 22.56 -2.28 -1.01
CA CYS A 563 23.24 -1.94 -2.27
C CYS A 563 24.50 -1.12 -1.98
N MET A 564 25.63 -1.48 -2.59
CA MET A 564 26.91 -0.76 -2.45
C MET A 564 27.54 -0.43 -3.80
N ASP A 565 28.25 0.69 -3.88
CA ASP A 565 29.15 1.01 -5.00
C ASP A 565 30.51 0.33 -4.77
N ALA A 566 31.13 -0.21 -5.82
CA ALA A 566 32.39 -0.94 -5.73
C ALA A 566 33.55 -0.06 -5.24
N THR A 567 33.47 1.27 -5.38
CA THR A 567 34.47 2.18 -4.79
C THR A 567 34.47 2.15 -3.25
N ALA A 568 33.37 1.71 -2.62
CA ALA A 568 33.25 1.56 -1.18
C ALA A 568 33.80 0.23 -0.63
N VAL A 569 34.14 -0.74 -1.49
CA VAL A 569 34.67 -2.05 -1.06
C VAL A 569 36.00 -1.90 -0.30
N ALA A 570 36.81 -0.91 -0.64
CA ALA A 570 38.06 -0.62 0.07
C ALA A 570 37.84 -0.07 1.50
N ALA A 571 36.65 0.45 1.83
CA ALA A 571 36.32 0.98 3.15
C ALA A 571 35.80 -0.08 4.14
N MET A 572 35.49 -1.31 3.67
CA MET A 572 34.94 -2.39 4.50
C MET A 572 35.88 -2.87 5.62
N ALA A 573 37.17 -2.52 5.58
CA ALA A 573 38.11 -2.80 6.66
C ALA A 573 37.88 -1.95 7.94
N ARG A 574 36.96 -0.96 7.92
CA ARG A 574 36.75 -0.02 9.05
C ARG A 574 35.33 0.03 9.62
N GLY A 575 34.45 -0.93 9.25
CA GLY A 575 33.08 -1.03 9.76
C GLY A 575 32.01 -0.58 8.75
N PRO A 576 30.73 -0.96 8.96
CA PRO A 576 29.67 -0.82 7.96
C PRO A 576 29.27 0.66 7.79
N LEU A 577 29.63 1.26 6.67
CA LEU A 577 29.08 2.53 6.21
C LEU A 577 27.91 2.21 5.25
N VAL A 578 26.71 2.10 5.82
CA VAL A 578 25.47 2.16 5.04
C VAL A 578 25.31 3.61 4.62
N VAL A 579 25.58 3.91 3.35
CA VAL A 579 25.34 5.25 2.82
C VAL A 579 24.48 5.09 1.58
N GLU A 580 23.18 5.24 1.75
CA GLU A 580 22.33 5.49 0.59
C GLU A 580 22.74 6.85 0.00
N PRO A 581 22.76 7.02 -1.33
CA PRO A 581 23.14 8.29 -1.95
C PRO A 581 22.29 9.48 -1.46
N GLU A 582 21.06 9.21 -1.00
CA GLU A 582 20.12 10.18 -0.47
C GLU A 582 20.53 10.70 0.92
N THR A 583 21.29 9.93 1.71
CA THR A 583 21.83 10.37 3.02
C THR A 583 23.02 11.32 2.87
N MET A 584 23.79 11.22 1.78
CA MET A 584 24.86 12.19 1.45
C MET A 584 24.30 13.57 1.09
N LEU A 585 23.13 13.63 0.45
CA LEU A 585 22.45 14.90 0.16
C LEU A 585 21.99 15.62 1.43
N ALA A 586 21.61 14.88 2.49
CA ALA A 586 21.26 15.46 3.78
C ALA A 586 22.48 15.99 4.57
N GLN A 587 23.67 15.41 4.37
CA GLN A 587 24.90 15.84 5.06
C GLN A 587 25.57 17.09 4.44
N HIS A 588 25.11 17.57 3.29
CA HIS A 588 25.61 18.81 2.67
C HIS A 588 24.65 20.00 2.78
N ILE A 589 23.54 19.85 3.50
CA ILE A 589 22.69 20.96 3.93
C ILE A 589 23.19 21.42 5.30
N HIS A 590 24.32 22.11 5.32
CA HIS A 590 24.68 22.94 6.47
C HIS A 590 23.75 24.16 6.50
N CYS A 591 23.22 24.43 7.69
CA CYS A 591 22.44 25.61 8.03
C CYS A 591 23.00 26.89 7.41
N VAL A 592 22.15 27.59 6.66
CA VAL A 592 22.02 29.05 6.67
C VAL A 592 20.54 29.37 6.75
#